data_AF-A0A6V7HY11-F1
#
_entry.id   AF-A0A6V7HY11-F1
#
_cell.length_a   1.000
_cell.length_b   1.000
_cell.length_c   1.000
_cell.angle_alpha   90.00
_cell.angle_beta   90.00
_cell.angle_gamma   90.00
#
_symmetry.space_group_name_H-M   'P 1'
#
loop_
_entity.id
_entity.type
_entity.pdbx_description
1 polymer ?
#
loop_
_entity_poly.entity_id
_entity_poly.type
_entity_poly.pdbx_seq_one_letter_code
_entity_poly.pdbx_strand_id
1 'polypeptide(L)' 'IYINTKNQLAPPEFRGLGIRIEDDVLVTEQGPVVLTAPCPKEISDIENLINSNQVK' A
#
# COMPACT_ATOMS: atom_id res chain seq x y z
N ILE A 1 -4.22 -3.36 6.89
CA ILE A 1 -4.16 -4.66 7.60
C ILE A 1 -3.09 -4.57 8.67
N TYR A 2 -3.40 -5.00 9.90
CA TYR A 2 -2.45 -5.01 11.00
C TYR A 2 -2.53 -6.36 11.70
N ILE A 3 -1.43 -7.09 11.76
CA ILE A 3 -1.35 -8.39 12.41
C ILE A 3 -0.36 -8.27 13.56
N ASN A 4 -0.88 -8.29 14.78
CA ASN A 4 -0.04 -8.26 15.98
C ASN A 4 0.94 -9.44 15.99
N THR A 5 2.17 -9.22 16.46
CA THR A 5 3.21 -10.25 16.55
C THR A 5 2.81 -11.47 17.38
N LYS A 6 1.90 -11.30 18.35
CA LYS A 6 1.38 -12.34 19.24
C LYS A 6 0.08 -13.00 18.74
N ASN A 7 -0.42 -12.64 17.56
CA ASN A 7 -1.65 -13.23 17.03
C ASN A 7 -1.40 -14.69 16.60
N GLN A 8 -1.78 -15.64 17.45
CA GLN A 8 -1.60 -17.07 17.21
C GLN A 8 -2.57 -17.64 16.15
N LEU A 9 -3.65 -16.92 15.82
CA LEU A 9 -4.61 -17.32 14.78
C LEU A 9 -4.11 -16.99 13.37
N ALA A 10 -3.11 -16.11 13.25
CA ALA A 10 -2.50 -15.77 11.96
C ALA A 10 -1.32 -16.73 11.65
N PRO A 11 -1.11 -17.08 10.36
CA PRO A 11 0.10 -17.77 9.91
C PRO A 11 1.37 -17.02 10.35
N PRO A 12 2.44 -17.72 10.80
CA PRO A 12 3.66 -17.10 11.33
C PRO A 12 4.29 -16.05 10.42
N GLU A 13 4.28 -16.28 9.10
CA GLU A 13 4.84 -15.41 8.06
C GLU A 13 4.16 -14.03 7.98
N PHE A 14 2.93 -13.89 8.48
CA PHE A 14 2.20 -12.63 8.46
C PHE A 14 2.23 -11.88 9.79
N ARG A 15 2.76 -12.47 10.86
CA ARG A 15 2.78 -11.86 12.20
C ARG A 15 3.73 -10.67 12.24
N GLY A 16 3.26 -9.55 12.80
CA GLY A 16 4.03 -8.31 12.88
C GLY A 16 3.93 -7.44 11.62
N LEU A 17 3.27 -7.90 10.56
CA LEU A 17 3.05 -7.08 9.38
C LEU A 17 1.94 -6.04 9.62
N GLY A 18 2.22 -4.80 9.24
CA GLY A 18 1.28 -3.69 9.27
C GLY A 18 1.39 -2.92 7.96
N ILE A 19 0.31 -2.92 7.17
CA ILE A 19 0.25 -2.28 5.85
C ILE A 19 -1.01 -1.41 5.79
N ARG A 20 -0.87 -0.15 5.34
CA ARG A 20 -1.99 0.75 5.01
C ARG A 20 -1.69 1.43 3.69
N ILE A 21 -2.70 1.45 2.82
CA ILE A 21 -2.73 2.25 1.60
C ILE A 21 -3.87 3.25 1.79
N GLU A 22 -3.60 4.51 1.51
CA GLU A 22 -4.48 5.63 1.81
C GLU A 22 -4.42 6.62 0.65
N ASP A 23 -5.58 7.17 0.29
CA ASP A 23 -5.74 8.14 -0.78
C ASP A 23 -6.72 9.23 -0.37
N ASP A 24 -6.49 10.43 -0.88
CA ASP A 24 -7.45 11.54 -0.79
C ASP A 24 -8.43 11.46 -1.96
N VAL A 25 -9.73 11.46 -1.65
CA VAL A 25 -10.79 11.28 -2.65
C VAL A 25 -11.75 12.46 -2.64
N LEU A 26 -11.92 13.09 -3.81
CA LEU A 26 -12.94 14.09 -4.08
C LEU A 26 -14.23 13.41 -4.57
N VAL A 27 -15.33 13.64 -3.88
CA VAL A 27 -16.66 13.15 -4.29
C VAL A 27 -17.26 14.07 -5.34
N THR A 28 -17.70 13.53 -6.47
CA THR A 28 -18.34 14.30 -7.56
C THR A 28 -19.61 13.59 -8.07
N GLU A 29 -20.41 14.29 -8.86
CA GLU A 29 -21.61 13.70 -9.51
C GLU A 29 -21.26 12.60 -10.51
N GLN A 30 -20.09 12.68 -11.15
CA GLN A 30 -19.62 11.71 -12.14
C GLN A 30 -18.87 10.52 -11.49
N GLY A 31 -18.65 10.55 -10.18
CA GLY A 31 -17.94 9.52 -9.42
C GLY A 31 -16.80 10.07 -8.55
N PRO A 32 -16.08 9.21 -7.82
CA PRO A 32 -14.93 9.61 -7.01
C PRO A 32 -13.73 9.96 -7.90
N VAL A 33 -13.05 11.06 -7.58
CA VAL A 33 -11.75 11.44 -8.17
C VAL A 33 -10.67 11.27 -7.12
N VAL A 34 -9.66 10.45 -7.40
CA VAL A 34 -8.53 10.20 -6.50
C VAL A 34 -7.48 11.30 -6.70
N LEU A 35 -7.33 12.19 -5.73
CA LEU A 35 -6.41 13.34 -5.80
C LEU A 35 -4.95 12.92 -5.68
N THR A 36 -4.69 11.83 -4.96
CA THR A 36 -3.36 11.24 -4.74
C THR A 36 -3.01 10.13 -5.73
N ALA A 37 -3.74 10.01 -6.84
CA ALA A 37 -3.53 8.97 -7.84
C ALA A 37 -2.10 8.86 -8.40
N PRO A 38 -1.29 9.93 -8.51
CA PRO A 38 0.10 9.82 -8.96
C PRO A 38 1.03 9.06 -8.00
N CYS A 39 0.64 8.82 -6.75
CA CYS A 39 1.42 8.03 -5.80
C CYS A 39 1.35 6.53 -6.17
N PRO A 40 2.47 5.87 -6.48
CA PRO A 40 2.46 4.46 -6.87
C PRO A 40 2.04 3.58 -5.70
N LYS A 41 1.07 2.68 -5.95
CA LYS A 41 0.51 1.77 -4.94
C LYS A 41 0.28 0.34 -5.44
N GLU A 42 0.42 0.12 -6.74
CA GLU A 42 0.48 -1.23 -7.31
C GLU A 42 1.84 -1.85 -7.04
N ILE A 43 1.87 -3.19 -6.87
CA ILE A 43 3.08 -3.94 -6.52
C ILE A 43 4.19 -3.66 -7.54
N SER A 44 3.88 -3.79 -8.84
CA SER A 44 4.84 -3.58 -9.93
C SER A 44 5.41 -2.15 -9.93
N ASP A 45 4.58 -1.15 -9.64
CA ASP A 45 5.01 0.25 -9.67
C ASP A 45 5.97 0.55 -8.53
N ILE A 46 5.69 0.02 -7.33
CA ILE A 46 6.56 0.15 -6.16
C ILE A 46 7.88 -0.58 -6.39
N GLU A 47 7.85 -1.83 -6.85
CA GLU A 47 9.05 -2.62 -7.14
C GLU A 47 9.93 -1.94 -8.21
N ASN A 48 9.31 -1.44 -9.29
CA ASN A 48 10.02 -0.71 -10.34
C ASN A 48 10.64 0.60 -9.82
N LEU A 49 9.90 1.36 -9.02
CA LEU A 49 10.40 2.61 -8.43
C LEU A 49 11.62 2.36 -7.54
N ILE A 50 11.59 1.35 -6.67
CA ILE A 50 12.71 1.01 -5.79
C ILE A 50 13.91 0.53 -6.60
N ASN A 51 13.69 -0.32 -7.60
CA ASN A 51 14.76 -0.84 -8.44
C ASN A 51 15.42 0.26 -9.29
N SER A 52 14.65 1.25 -9.74
CA SER A 52 15.17 2.39 -10.52
C SER A 52 16.08 3.34 -9.73
N ASN A 53 15.95 3.36 -8.41
CA ASN A 53 16.72 4.25 -7.52
C ASN A 53 17.95 3.58 -6.88
N GLN A 54 18.26 2.33 -7.24
CA GLN A 54 19.52 1.72 -6.87
C GLN A 54 20.62 2.25 -7.80
N VAL A 55 21.43 3.18 -7.28
CA VAL A 55 22.74 3.49 -7.87
C VAL A 55 23.54 2.18 -7.86
N LYS A 56 23.88 1.66 -9.04
CA LYS A 56 24.82 0.54 -9.17
C LYS A 56 26.18 0.89 -8.59
#